data_AF-A0A661ICY0-F1
#
_entry.id   AF-A0A661ICY0-F1
#
_cell.length_a   1.000
_cell.length_b   1.000
_cell.length_c   1.000
_cell.angle_alpha   90.00
_cell.angle_beta   90.00
_cell.angle_gamma   90.00
#
_symmetry.space_group_name_H-M   'P 1'
#
loop_
_entity.id
_entity.type
_entity.pdbx_description
1 polymer ?
#
loop_
_entity_poly.entity_id
_entity_poly.type
_entity_poly.pdbx_seq_one_letter_code
_entity_poly.pdbx_strand_id
1 'polypeptide(L)'
;MYLIYSKGSKELVFTSGRYFEKNPTADEIWMNDGYSNKTHTLYFLNEKNPIQFMVAERINNGDMFTPQWNNDNVISISFDGEDAKPWLRMDADESDVNQNETRTITGTVLKAYKKTIDTDFNDVIRIALQTPYNMIYMKAKFVNGVCVHEFKPAAYGKYMLPAINYGMHAGEHNEFRIDKAVVFEAIYEV
;
A
#
# COMPACT_ATOMS: atom_id res chain seq x y z
N MET A 1 7.98 5.38 -17.54
CA MET A 1 8.52 4.20 -16.81
C MET A 1 8.70 3.02 -17.76
N TYR A 2 9.66 2.13 -17.50
CA TYR A 2 9.80 0.84 -18.18
C TYR A 2 10.20 -0.27 -17.19
N LEU A 3 9.86 -1.50 -17.56
CA LEU A 3 10.20 -2.72 -16.81
C LEU A 3 10.99 -3.66 -17.71
N ILE A 4 11.96 -4.36 -17.14
CA ILE A 4 12.77 -5.36 -17.84
C ILE A 4 12.49 -6.72 -17.22
N TYR A 5 12.16 -7.70 -18.07
CA TYR A 5 11.95 -9.07 -17.66
C TYR A 5 12.83 -10.04 -18.44
N SER A 6 13.18 -11.16 -17.83
CA SER A 6 13.88 -12.28 -18.46
C SER A 6 12.95 -13.08 -19.39
N LYS A 7 13.36 -13.29 -20.65
CA LYS A 7 12.68 -14.15 -21.63
C LYS A 7 13.02 -15.61 -21.34
N GLY A 8 12.21 -16.28 -20.53
CA GLY A 8 12.46 -17.65 -20.11
C GLY A 8 12.02 -17.85 -18.68
N SER A 9 12.76 -17.28 -17.72
CA SER A 9 12.33 -17.31 -16.31
C SER A 9 11.12 -16.42 -16.04
N LYS A 10 10.84 -15.44 -16.91
CA LYS A 10 9.74 -14.46 -16.77
C LYS A 10 9.84 -13.62 -15.50
N GLU A 11 11.01 -13.55 -14.91
CA GLU A 11 11.30 -12.77 -13.71
C GLU A 11 11.46 -11.29 -14.06
N LEU A 12 10.96 -10.42 -13.19
CA LEU A 12 11.24 -9.00 -13.22
C LEU A 12 12.68 -8.77 -12.77
N VAL A 13 13.48 -8.17 -13.64
CA VAL A 13 14.91 -7.93 -13.40
C VAL A 13 15.16 -6.47 -13.01
N PHE A 14 14.37 -5.56 -13.58
CA PHE A 14 14.54 -4.14 -13.33
C PHE A 14 13.23 -3.36 -13.48
N THR A 15 13.06 -2.38 -12.60
CA THR A 15 11.99 -1.38 -12.66
C THR A 15 12.65 0.00 -12.69
N SER A 16 12.40 0.78 -13.73
CA SER A 16 12.88 2.15 -13.78
C SER A 16 11.94 3.12 -13.05
N GLY A 17 12.42 4.33 -12.82
CA GLY A 17 11.59 5.43 -12.34
C GLY A 17 10.67 6.00 -13.43
N ARG A 18 10.05 7.14 -13.09
CA ARG A 18 9.17 7.89 -13.99
C ARG A 18 9.97 8.82 -14.89
N TYR A 19 9.54 8.95 -16.14
CA TYR A 19 10.15 9.85 -17.12
C TYR A 19 9.07 10.82 -17.61
N PHE A 20 9.18 12.09 -17.22
CA PHE A 20 8.16 13.10 -17.48
C PHE A 20 8.35 13.84 -18.81
N GLU A 21 9.59 13.94 -19.30
CA GLU A 21 9.91 14.74 -20.49
C GLU A 21 10.13 13.88 -21.74
N LYS A 22 11.05 12.92 -21.66
CA LYS A 22 11.39 11.99 -22.74
C LYS A 22 11.57 10.58 -22.16
N ASN A 23 10.78 9.64 -22.66
CA ASN A 23 11.04 8.22 -22.40
C ASN A 23 12.28 7.79 -23.20
N PRO A 24 13.22 7.06 -22.59
CA PRO A 24 14.31 6.46 -23.34
C PRO A 24 13.76 5.44 -24.34
N THR A 25 14.42 5.32 -25.48
CA THR A 25 14.17 4.31 -26.50
C THR A 25 14.67 2.95 -26.04
N ALA A 26 14.18 1.88 -26.66
CA ALA A 26 14.66 0.53 -26.36
C ALA A 26 16.18 0.40 -26.57
N ASP A 27 16.73 1.00 -27.62
CA ASP A 27 18.17 0.95 -27.90
C ASP A 27 18.98 1.70 -26.84
N GLU A 28 18.52 2.89 -26.41
CA GLU A 28 19.14 3.64 -25.30
C GLU A 28 19.15 2.81 -24.00
N ILE A 29 18.08 2.08 -23.71
CA ILE A 29 17.99 1.22 -22.51
C ILE A 29 18.95 0.04 -22.63
N TRP A 30 18.94 -0.68 -23.74
CA TRP A 30 19.80 -1.85 -23.93
C TRP A 30 21.28 -1.51 -23.91
N MET A 31 21.68 -0.34 -24.42
CA MET A 31 23.07 0.09 -24.38
C MET A 31 23.52 0.50 -22.97
N ASN A 32 22.65 1.16 -22.20
CA ASN A 32 23.05 1.77 -20.92
C ASN A 32 22.88 0.85 -19.71
N ASP A 33 21.87 -0.02 -19.73
CA ASP A 33 21.50 -0.82 -18.55
C ASP A 33 22.11 -2.24 -18.57
N GLY A 34 22.88 -2.58 -19.61
CA GLY A 34 23.60 -3.86 -19.70
C GLY A 34 22.72 -5.08 -20.00
N TYR A 35 21.48 -4.87 -20.43
CA TYR A 35 20.55 -5.93 -20.83
C TYR A 35 20.50 -6.12 -22.35
N SER A 36 20.06 -7.29 -22.80
CA SER A 36 19.96 -7.62 -24.23
C SER A 36 18.55 -8.02 -24.61
N ASN A 37 18.08 -7.54 -25.77
CA ASN A 37 16.81 -7.94 -26.37
C ASN A 37 16.72 -9.44 -26.72
N LYS A 38 17.82 -10.19 -26.71
CA LYS A 38 17.85 -11.65 -26.92
C LYS A 38 17.37 -12.41 -25.70
N THR A 39 17.74 -11.94 -24.52
CA THR A 39 17.46 -12.62 -23.23
C THR A 39 16.45 -11.88 -22.38
N HIS A 40 16.10 -10.65 -22.74
CA HIS A 40 15.18 -9.80 -21.99
C HIS A 40 14.11 -9.19 -22.89
N THR A 41 12.99 -8.82 -22.28
CA THR A 41 11.91 -8.06 -22.89
C THR A 41 11.66 -6.77 -22.12
N LEU A 42 11.27 -5.72 -22.84
CA LEU A 42 10.90 -4.42 -22.28
C LEU A 42 9.40 -4.27 -22.28
N TYR A 43 8.86 -3.81 -21.16
CA TYR A 43 7.50 -3.33 -21.08
C TYR A 43 7.51 -1.83 -20.78
N PHE A 44 7.07 -1.02 -21.74
CA PHE A 44 6.99 0.43 -21.58
C PHE A 44 5.62 0.84 -21.04
N LEU A 45 5.64 1.67 -20.01
CA LEU A 45 4.46 2.39 -19.53
C LEU A 45 4.56 3.84 -20.02
N ASN A 46 3.74 4.13 -21.03
CA ASN A 46 3.59 5.47 -21.58
C ASN A 46 2.78 6.35 -20.64
N GLU A 47 3.47 7.21 -19.89
CA GLU A 47 2.85 8.10 -18.91
C GLU A 47 1.94 9.17 -19.53
N LYS A 48 1.97 9.38 -20.85
CA LYS A 48 0.98 10.23 -21.54
C LYS A 48 -0.38 9.54 -21.70
N ASN A 49 -0.45 8.21 -21.54
CA ASN A 49 -1.70 7.47 -21.51
C ASN A 49 -2.21 7.41 -20.04
N PRO A 50 -3.41 7.93 -19.74
CA PRO A 50 -3.91 7.97 -18.35
C PRO A 50 -3.97 6.61 -17.66
N ILE A 51 -4.31 5.54 -18.37
CA ILE A 51 -4.38 4.19 -17.80
C ILE A 51 -2.98 3.70 -17.43
N GLN A 52 -2.02 3.84 -18.35
CA GLN A 52 -0.64 3.40 -18.10
C GLN A 52 0.08 4.29 -17.08
N PHE A 53 -0.30 5.57 -16.99
CA PHE A 53 0.12 6.47 -15.92
C PHE A 53 -0.30 5.93 -14.55
N MET A 54 -1.58 5.55 -14.38
CA MET A 54 -2.06 4.96 -13.11
C MET A 54 -1.33 3.66 -12.78
N VAL A 55 -1.06 2.81 -13.78
CA VAL A 55 -0.27 1.58 -13.57
C VAL A 55 1.14 1.91 -13.07
N ALA A 56 1.82 2.88 -13.68
CA ALA A 56 3.14 3.30 -13.25
C ALA A 56 3.14 3.89 -11.83
N GLU A 57 2.09 4.63 -11.45
CA GLU A 57 1.95 5.14 -10.08
C GLU A 57 1.81 4.01 -9.05
N ARG A 58 0.96 3.02 -9.33
CA ARG A 58 0.79 1.87 -8.45
C ARG A 58 2.10 1.12 -8.24
N ILE A 59 2.85 0.86 -9.31
CA ILE A 59 4.16 0.19 -9.24
C ILE A 59 5.17 1.00 -8.41
N ASN A 60 5.26 2.32 -8.63
CA ASN A 60 6.16 3.18 -7.86
C ASN A 60 5.78 3.24 -6.37
N ASN A 61 4.50 3.12 -6.07
CA ASN A 61 4.01 3.04 -4.70
C ASN A 61 4.23 1.65 -4.07
N GLY A 62 4.73 0.67 -4.81
CA GLY A 62 5.05 -0.66 -4.30
C GLY A 62 3.89 -1.66 -4.30
N ASP A 63 2.79 -1.38 -5.01
CA ASP A 63 1.72 -2.36 -5.21
C ASP A 63 2.30 -3.64 -5.87
N MET A 64 1.90 -4.82 -5.38
CA MET A 64 2.29 -6.06 -6.04
C MET A 64 1.56 -6.19 -7.38
N PHE A 65 2.25 -6.73 -8.38
CA PHE A 65 1.67 -6.92 -9.70
C PHE A 65 2.16 -8.20 -10.36
N THR A 66 1.42 -8.65 -11.36
CA THR A 66 1.76 -9.83 -12.16
C THR A 66 1.78 -9.45 -13.66
N PRO A 67 2.91 -9.65 -14.36
CA PRO A 67 2.95 -9.46 -15.81
C PRO A 67 2.10 -10.50 -16.52
N GLN A 68 1.33 -10.06 -17.52
CA GLN A 68 0.60 -10.93 -18.44
C GLN A 68 1.44 -11.11 -19.70
N TRP A 69 1.64 -12.36 -20.10
CA TRP A 69 2.58 -12.73 -21.15
C TRP A 69 1.86 -13.23 -22.41
N ASN A 70 2.38 -12.85 -23.56
CA ASN A 70 2.14 -13.52 -24.84
C ASN A 70 3.50 -13.93 -25.42
N ASN A 71 3.76 -15.24 -25.42
CA ASN A 71 5.10 -15.79 -25.63
C ASN A 71 6.12 -15.16 -24.65
N ASP A 72 7.21 -14.59 -25.18
CA ASP A 72 8.28 -13.94 -24.43
C ASP A 72 8.11 -12.42 -24.29
N ASN A 73 6.91 -11.91 -24.54
CA ASN A 73 6.60 -10.49 -24.43
C ASN A 73 5.52 -10.24 -23.39
N VAL A 74 5.75 -9.24 -22.55
CA VAL A 74 4.73 -8.73 -21.62
C VAL A 74 3.74 -7.88 -22.42
N ILE A 75 2.46 -8.20 -22.31
CA ILE A 75 1.38 -7.49 -23.02
C ILE A 75 0.61 -6.54 -22.10
N SER A 76 0.51 -6.88 -20.81
CA SER A 76 -0.13 -6.05 -19.80
C SER A 76 0.37 -6.41 -18.41
N ILE A 77 -0.08 -5.63 -17.43
CA ILE A 77 0.17 -5.86 -16.01
C ILE A 77 -1.19 -5.99 -15.33
N SER A 78 -1.35 -7.04 -14.53
CA SER A 78 -2.52 -7.21 -13.66
C SER A 78 -2.14 -6.90 -12.21
N PHE A 79 -3.09 -6.29 -11.51
CA PHE A 79 -3.05 -6.08 -10.07
C PHE A 79 -4.13 -6.90 -9.36
N ASP A 80 -4.73 -7.91 -9.99
CA ASP A 80 -5.89 -8.62 -9.43
C ASP A 80 -5.61 -9.21 -8.04
N GLY A 81 -4.41 -9.75 -7.83
CA GLY A 81 -3.98 -10.24 -6.52
C GLY A 81 -3.85 -9.14 -5.46
N GLU A 82 -3.39 -7.95 -5.86
CA GLU A 82 -3.30 -6.77 -4.98
C GLU A 82 -4.69 -6.17 -4.72
N ASP A 83 -5.55 -6.10 -5.73
CA ASP A 83 -6.89 -5.54 -5.65
C ASP A 83 -7.88 -6.46 -4.92
N ALA A 84 -7.59 -7.76 -4.86
CA ALA A 84 -8.32 -8.73 -4.07
C ALA A 84 -7.99 -8.68 -2.57
N LYS A 85 -6.92 -7.99 -2.15
CA LYS A 85 -6.57 -7.86 -0.73
C LYS A 85 -7.65 -7.11 0.04
N PRO A 86 -7.93 -7.49 1.30
CA PRO A 86 -8.81 -6.73 2.18
C PRO A 86 -8.19 -5.37 2.50
N TRP A 87 -9.03 -4.42 2.89
CA TRP A 87 -8.63 -3.07 3.25
C TRP A 87 -8.87 -2.80 4.72
N LEU A 88 -7.94 -2.10 5.36
CA LEU A 88 -8.09 -1.58 6.71
C LEU A 88 -8.42 -0.09 6.65
N ARG A 89 -9.52 0.29 7.27
CA ARG A 89 -9.94 1.68 7.51
C ARG A 89 -9.86 1.96 9.00
N MET A 90 -9.18 3.05 9.36
CA MET A 90 -9.14 3.55 10.72
C MET A 90 -9.84 4.91 10.79
N ASP A 91 -10.71 5.06 11.77
CA ASP A 91 -11.46 6.27 12.08
C ASP A 91 -11.34 6.57 13.57
N ALA A 92 -11.62 7.81 13.94
CA ALA A 92 -11.70 8.20 15.33
C ALA A 92 -12.73 9.33 15.51
N ASP A 93 -13.29 9.47 16.70
CA ASP A 93 -14.47 10.31 17.01
C ASP A 93 -14.31 11.85 16.77
N GLU A 94 -13.19 12.46 17.15
CA GLU A 94 -12.79 13.90 17.09
C GLU A 94 -11.29 14.20 16.70
N SER A 95 -10.93 15.20 15.91
CA SER A 95 -9.50 15.37 15.54
C SER A 95 -8.52 15.67 16.71
N ASP A 96 -9.01 16.15 17.84
CA ASP A 96 -8.20 16.64 18.95
C ASP A 96 -8.77 16.15 20.28
N VAL A 97 -7.91 15.87 21.26
CA VAL A 97 -8.31 15.28 22.55
C VAL A 97 -7.38 15.80 23.67
N ASN A 98 -7.89 16.06 24.87
CA ASN A 98 -7.02 16.41 26.00
C ASN A 98 -6.24 15.19 26.49
N GLN A 99 -5.03 15.36 27.05
CA GLN A 99 -4.17 14.23 27.50
C GLN A 99 -4.86 13.28 28.51
N ASN A 100 -5.88 13.77 29.22
CA ASN A 100 -6.63 12.96 30.19
C ASN A 100 -7.89 12.31 29.64
N GLU A 101 -8.32 12.70 28.46
CA GLU A 101 -9.52 12.20 27.80
C GLU A 101 -9.22 10.92 27.05
N THR A 102 -10.26 10.09 26.95
CA THR A 102 -10.19 8.82 26.23
C THR A 102 -10.70 9.04 24.82
N ARG A 103 -10.02 8.40 23.89
CA ARG A 103 -10.22 8.51 22.48
C ARG A 103 -10.79 7.22 21.91
N THR A 104 -11.88 7.29 21.16
CA THR A 104 -12.44 6.10 20.52
C THR A 104 -11.87 5.94 19.11
N ILE A 105 -11.01 4.95 18.93
CA ILE A 105 -10.53 4.53 17.61
C ILE A 105 -11.41 3.37 17.12
N THR A 106 -11.96 3.52 15.92
CA THR A 106 -12.70 2.45 15.24
C THR A 106 -11.89 1.95 14.05
N GLY A 107 -11.63 0.65 14.02
CA GLY A 107 -11.05 -0.03 12.86
C GLY A 107 -12.11 -0.84 12.14
N THR A 108 -12.08 -0.82 10.81
CA THR A 108 -12.96 -1.63 9.96
C THR A 108 -12.14 -2.35 8.90
N VAL A 109 -12.33 -3.66 8.79
CA VAL A 109 -11.84 -4.45 7.66
C VAL A 109 -12.92 -4.47 6.59
N LEU A 110 -12.55 -4.02 5.39
CA LEU A 110 -13.41 -4.01 4.21
C LEU A 110 -12.95 -5.12 3.25
N LYS A 111 -13.91 -5.75 2.57
CA LYS A 111 -13.65 -6.65 1.44
C LYS A 111 -12.97 -5.86 0.30
N ALA A 112 -12.48 -6.58 -0.71
CA ALA A 112 -11.94 -6.01 -1.94
C ALA A 112 -12.83 -4.87 -2.48
N TYR A 113 -12.21 -3.86 -3.10
CA TYR A 113 -12.87 -2.65 -3.61
C TYR A 113 -13.53 -1.73 -2.57
N LYS A 114 -13.33 -1.94 -1.26
CA LYS A 114 -13.72 -1.02 -0.17
C LYS A 114 -15.24 -0.82 0.01
N LYS A 115 -16.07 -1.69 -0.55
CA LYS A 115 -17.54 -1.48 -0.59
C LYS A 115 -18.29 -2.03 0.62
N THR A 116 -17.82 -3.13 1.19
CA THR A 116 -18.53 -3.85 2.25
C THR A 116 -17.57 -4.22 3.36
N ILE A 117 -18.06 -4.17 4.59
CA ILE A 117 -17.34 -4.69 5.76
C ILE A 117 -17.19 -6.20 5.59
N ASP A 118 -16.02 -6.73 5.92
CA ASP A 118 -15.78 -8.15 5.98
C ASP A 118 -16.29 -8.74 7.30
N THR A 119 -17.59 -9.00 7.37
CA THR A 119 -18.25 -9.52 8.59
C THR A 119 -17.79 -10.91 9.00
N ASP A 120 -17.06 -11.62 8.14
CA ASP A 120 -16.53 -12.95 8.42
C ASP A 120 -15.14 -12.87 9.08
N PHE A 121 -14.50 -11.69 9.04
CA PHE A 121 -13.16 -11.47 9.57
C PHE A 121 -13.15 -11.40 11.11
N ASN A 122 -12.43 -12.32 11.75
CA ASN A 122 -12.31 -12.44 13.20
C ASN A 122 -10.86 -12.77 13.59
N ASP A 123 -10.01 -11.76 13.68
CA ASP A 123 -8.58 -11.93 13.99
C ASP A 123 -7.99 -10.70 14.71
N VAL A 124 -6.72 -10.78 15.11
CA VAL A 124 -5.96 -9.70 15.73
C VAL A 124 -4.94 -9.15 14.74
N ILE A 125 -4.99 -7.84 14.52
CA ILE A 125 -4.00 -7.12 13.70
C ILE A 125 -3.07 -6.33 14.63
N ARG A 126 -1.76 -6.36 14.34
CA ARG A 126 -0.79 -5.43 14.95
C ARG A 126 -0.69 -4.19 14.08
N ILE A 127 -1.24 -3.08 14.55
CA ILE A 127 -1.29 -1.82 13.81
C ILE A 127 -0.21 -0.89 14.34
N ALA A 128 0.67 -0.39 13.45
CA ALA A 128 1.69 0.58 13.81
C ALA A 128 1.08 1.95 14.09
N LEU A 129 1.37 2.52 15.24
CA LEU A 129 0.95 3.84 15.70
C LEU A 129 2.18 4.74 15.81
N GLN A 130 2.22 5.82 15.04
CA GLN A 130 3.21 6.88 15.24
C GLN A 130 2.71 7.77 16.37
N THR A 131 3.48 7.86 17.44
CA THR A 131 3.29 8.83 18.53
C THR A 131 4.19 10.05 18.31
N PRO A 132 4.07 11.11 19.13
CA PRO A 132 4.98 12.26 19.09
C PRO A 132 6.47 11.92 19.25
N TYR A 133 6.79 10.82 19.96
CA TYR A 133 8.17 10.49 20.30
C TYR A 133 8.72 9.27 19.58
N ASN A 134 7.87 8.28 19.30
CA ASN A 134 8.29 7.01 18.72
C ASN A 134 7.13 6.28 18.04
N MET A 135 7.48 5.25 17.26
CA MET A 135 6.52 4.31 16.73
C MET A 135 6.28 3.19 17.74
N ILE A 136 5.00 2.89 18.01
CA ILE A 136 4.57 1.77 18.84
C ILE A 136 3.59 0.89 18.07
N TYR A 137 3.19 -0.26 18.62
CA TYR A 137 2.24 -1.16 17.99
C TYR A 137 1.03 -1.41 18.89
N MET A 138 -0.16 -1.22 18.32
CA MET A 138 -1.44 -1.51 18.95
C MET A 138 -1.94 -2.88 18.48
N LYS A 139 -2.42 -3.72 19.41
CA LYS A 139 -3.12 -4.96 19.07
C LYS A 139 -4.61 -4.67 18.96
N ALA A 140 -5.14 -4.71 17.74
CA ALA A 140 -6.55 -4.50 17.45
C ALA A 140 -7.23 -5.86 17.22
N LYS A 141 -8.16 -6.24 18.09
CA LYS A 141 -8.96 -7.45 17.93
C LYS A 141 -10.24 -7.12 17.17
N PHE A 142 -10.38 -7.68 15.99
CA PHE A 142 -11.56 -7.52 15.15
C PHE A 142 -12.55 -8.64 15.41
N VAL A 143 -13.83 -8.26 15.52
CA VAL A 143 -14.96 -9.19 15.57
C VAL A 143 -15.94 -8.75 14.50
N ASN A 144 -16.29 -9.68 13.61
CA ASN A 144 -17.09 -9.42 12.42
C ASN A 144 -16.61 -8.19 11.62
N GLY A 145 -15.29 -8.10 11.40
CA GLY A 145 -14.66 -7.05 10.62
C GLY A 145 -14.55 -5.68 11.30
N VAL A 146 -14.96 -5.54 12.57
CA VAL A 146 -14.91 -4.26 13.29
C VAL A 146 -14.10 -4.41 14.58
N CYS A 147 -13.31 -3.41 14.91
CA CYS A 147 -12.72 -3.24 16.24
C CYS A 147 -13.02 -1.85 16.78
N VAL A 148 -13.27 -1.76 18.08
CA VAL A 148 -13.29 -0.49 18.81
C VAL A 148 -12.21 -0.56 19.86
N HIS A 149 -11.39 0.47 19.91
CA HIS A 149 -10.30 0.59 20.87
C HIS A 149 -10.36 1.96 21.53
N GLU A 150 -10.43 1.96 22.84
CA GLU A 150 -10.25 3.16 23.65
C GLU A 150 -8.76 3.40 23.83
N PHE A 151 -8.31 4.59 23.45
CA PHE A 151 -6.93 5.01 23.52
C PHE A 151 -6.82 6.25 24.41
N LYS A 152 -5.83 6.32 25.29
CA LYS A 152 -5.54 7.52 26.06
C LYS A 152 -4.15 8.03 25.67
N PRO A 153 -4.01 9.26 25.14
CA PRO A 153 -2.71 9.77 24.74
C PRO A 153 -1.75 9.85 25.92
N ALA A 154 -0.53 9.32 25.75
CA ALA A 154 0.49 9.38 26.79
C ALA A 154 1.21 10.74 26.82
N ALA A 155 1.19 11.48 25.71
CA ALA A 155 1.91 12.73 25.52
C ALA A 155 1.19 13.69 24.56
N TYR A 156 1.53 14.97 24.64
CA TYR A 156 1.04 16.00 23.73
C TYR A 156 1.64 15.86 22.33
N GLY A 157 0.84 16.24 21.34
CA GLY A 157 1.21 16.28 19.92
C GLY A 157 0.48 15.24 19.08
N LYS A 158 0.97 15.08 17.86
CA LYS A 158 0.29 14.36 16.78
C LYS A 158 0.48 12.84 16.86
N TYR A 159 -0.61 12.12 16.63
CA TYR A 159 -0.67 10.67 16.49
C TYR A 159 -1.16 10.29 15.08
N MET A 160 -0.67 9.18 14.54
CA MET A 160 -1.10 8.65 13.22
C MET A 160 -1.22 7.12 13.24
N LEU A 161 -2.34 6.61 12.73
CA LEU A 161 -2.70 5.19 12.73
C LEU A 161 -3.48 4.78 11.46
N PRO A 162 -3.05 3.76 10.69
CA PRO A 162 -1.74 3.15 10.75
C PRO A 162 -0.67 4.13 10.26
N ALA A 163 0.51 4.07 10.87
CA ALA A 163 1.67 4.87 10.45
C ALA A 163 2.47 4.23 9.31
N ILE A 164 2.29 2.92 9.09
CA ILE A 164 2.92 2.18 8.00
C ILE A 164 1.81 1.76 7.04
N ASN A 165 1.96 2.07 5.76
CA ASN A 165 0.93 1.83 4.74
C ASN A 165 1.00 0.43 4.09
N TYR A 166 2.06 -0.34 4.36
CA TYR A 166 2.37 -1.62 3.72
C TYR A 166 2.77 -2.68 4.76
N GLY A 167 2.61 -3.97 4.43
CA GLY A 167 3.06 -5.06 5.29
C GLY A 167 2.32 -5.20 6.62
N MET A 168 1.07 -4.73 6.71
CA MET A 168 0.20 -5.08 7.83
C MET A 168 -0.42 -6.43 7.58
N HIS A 169 -0.25 -7.33 8.54
CA HIS A 169 -0.72 -8.70 8.44
C HIS A 169 -1.64 -9.09 9.60
N ALA A 170 -2.64 -9.91 9.31
CA ALA A 170 -3.31 -10.77 10.27
C ALA A 170 -2.80 -12.20 10.07
N GLY A 171 -2.19 -12.78 11.12
CA GLY A 171 -1.46 -14.04 11.01
C GLY A 171 -0.32 -13.96 9.98
N GLU A 172 -0.02 -15.09 9.33
CA GLU A 172 1.08 -15.22 8.36
C GLU A 172 0.67 -14.88 6.91
N HIS A 173 -0.62 -14.66 6.63
CA HIS A 173 -1.12 -14.70 5.24
C HIS A 173 -2.03 -13.54 4.81
N ASN A 174 -2.64 -12.79 5.72
CA ASN A 174 -3.59 -11.75 5.33
C ASN A 174 -2.92 -10.38 5.33
N GLU A 175 -2.33 -10.00 4.20
CA GLU A 175 -1.84 -8.63 3.99
C GLU A 175 -3.01 -7.67 3.72
N PHE A 176 -2.99 -6.50 4.36
CA PHE A 176 -4.00 -5.46 4.20
C PHE A 176 -3.48 -4.27 3.40
N ARG A 177 -4.38 -3.68 2.62
CA ARG A 177 -4.21 -2.33 2.07
C ARG A 177 -4.79 -1.29 3.02
N ILE A 178 -4.29 -0.07 2.96
CA ILE A 178 -4.83 1.04 3.78
C ILE A 178 -5.80 1.88 3.00
N ASP A 179 -7.06 1.85 3.45
CA ASP A 179 -8.10 2.67 2.85
C ASP A 179 -8.03 4.10 3.39
N LYS A 180 -7.97 4.20 4.71
CA LYS A 180 -7.93 5.47 5.43
C LYS A 180 -7.13 5.31 6.70
N ALA A 181 -6.18 6.22 6.89
CA ALA A 181 -5.51 6.42 8.16
C ALA A 181 -6.22 7.51 8.96
N VAL A 182 -6.12 7.43 10.27
CA VAL A 182 -6.54 8.47 11.19
C VAL A 182 -5.33 9.21 11.72
N VAL A 183 -5.52 10.51 11.89
CA VAL A 183 -4.57 11.43 12.50
C VAL A 183 -5.35 12.23 13.53
N PHE A 184 -4.82 12.31 14.75
CA PHE A 184 -5.40 13.11 15.81
C PHE A 184 -4.31 13.73 16.67
N GLU A 185 -4.63 14.79 17.41
CA GLU A 185 -3.68 15.52 18.24
C GLU A 185 -4.09 15.53 19.71
N ALA A 186 -3.12 15.32 20.60
CA ALA A 186 -3.30 15.54 22.02
C ALA A 186 -2.85 16.95 22.39
N ILE A 187 -3.76 17.76 22.94
CA ILE A 187 -3.52 19.19 23.25
C ILE A 187 -3.45 19.46 24.76
N TYR A 188 -2.80 20.58 25.11
CA TYR A 188 -2.70 21.07 26.48
C TYR A 188 -3.93 21.92 26.83
N GLU A 189 -4.50 21.73 28.03
CA GLU A 189 -5.54 22.64 28.55
C GLU A 189 -4.89 23.97 28.94
N VAL A 190 -5.32 25.06 28.29
CA VAL A 190 -4.85 26.44 28.58
C VAL A 190 -5.55 26.99 29.82
#